data_AF-A0AAU2UZI2-F1
#
_entry.id   AF-A0AAU2UZI2-F1
#
_cell.length_a   1.000
_cell.length_b   1.000
_cell.length_c   1.000
_cell.angle_alpha   90.00
_cell.angle_beta   90.00
_cell.angle_gamma   90.00
#
_symmetry.space_group_name_H-M   'P 1'
#
loop_
_entity.id
_entity.type
_entity.pdbx_description
1 polymer ?
#
loop_
_entity_poly.entity_id
_entity_poly.type
_entity_poly.pdbx_seq_one_letter_code
_entity_poly.pdbx_strand_id
1 'polypeptide(L)'
;MTARRPCPSAQGPLEGYAAGFDDLFASLAQRRGFREYFTDLTLTNDASPRGPPTKITSTHHHPYWSETRHRWVDVGDLQVGEHLRQPDGTLLTIQTVRNYQYTVITHNLTVNQLHTYYALAGATPVLVHNCNLSDYADSLRAGFNKTDGPFFAAKYTSPSGRTYFGHSGHDLTPAPGGEVDSLVRQFTPEGGRYHAGCAETMCLIQAEAAEGAAGIRGRSFEVVKVRGLNSPPGGAHGTPASPCALVCQPRLQHQGISFEGG
;
A
#
# COMPACT_ATOMS: atom_id res chain seq x y z
N MET A 1 -15.60 10.61 -11.72
CA MET A 1 -15.18 11.18 -10.41
C MET A 1 -15.50 10.15 -9.34
N THR A 2 -14.50 9.61 -8.65
CA THR A 2 -14.69 8.67 -7.54
C THR A 2 -15.06 9.42 -6.26
N ALA A 3 -16.04 8.88 -5.52
CA ALA A 3 -16.56 9.50 -4.30
C ALA A 3 -15.52 9.45 -3.17
N ARG A 4 -15.26 10.60 -2.52
CA ARG A 4 -14.42 10.68 -1.32
C ARG A 4 -15.10 9.92 -0.18
N ARG A 5 -14.42 8.94 0.43
CA ARG A 5 -14.91 8.24 1.62
C ARG A 5 -14.06 8.62 2.84
N PRO A 6 -14.67 9.06 3.96
CA PRO A 6 -13.94 9.40 5.18
C PRO A 6 -13.35 8.14 5.84
N CYS A 7 -12.09 8.23 6.28
CA CYS A 7 -11.48 7.23 7.16
C CYS A 7 -12.00 7.41 8.60
N PRO A 8 -12.39 6.34 9.33
CA PRO A 8 -12.83 6.47 10.71
C PRO A 8 -11.73 7.02 11.63
N SER A 9 -12.13 7.76 12.67
CA SER A 9 -11.22 8.33 13.66
C SER A 9 -10.56 7.24 14.52
N ALA A 10 -9.29 7.42 14.88
CA ALA A 10 -8.60 6.54 15.82
C ALA A 10 -9.34 6.44 17.17
N GLN A 11 -9.38 5.24 17.75
CA GLN A 11 -9.96 5.02 19.09
C GLN A 11 -8.99 5.54 20.16
N GLY A 12 -9.20 6.78 20.61
CA GLY A 12 -8.52 7.37 21.76
C GLY A 12 -7.38 8.34 21.42
N PRO A 13 -6.71 8.91 22.45
CA PRO A 13 -5.55 9.76 22.25
C PRO A 13 -4.48 8.99 21.48
N LEU A 14 -3.97 9.59 20.41
CA LEU A 14 -3.05 8.97 19.47
C LEU A 14 -1.81 8.36 20.16
N GLU A 15 -1.41 8.96 21.27
CA GLU A 15 -0.30 8.52 22.13
C GLU A 15 -0.56 7.17 22.81
N GLY A 16 -1.81 6.88 23.21
CA GLY A 16 -2.19 5.61 23.84
C GLY A 16 -2.25 4.46 22.83
N TYR A 17 -2.70 4.73 21.62
CA TYR A 17 -2.62 3.77 20.50
C TYR A 17 -1.17 3.52 20.08
N ALA A 18 -0.37 4.58 19.98
CA ALA A 18 1.03 4.49 19.57
C ALA A 18 1.94 3.78 20.57
N ALA A 19 1.67 3.91 21.87
CA ALA A 19 2.41 3.18 22.90
C ALA A 19 2.33 1.65 22.72
N GLY A 20 1.23 1.14 22.16
CA GLY A 20 1.06 -0.29 21.89
C GLY A 20 2.01 -0.86 20.83
N PHE A 21 2.73 0.00 20.10
CA PHE A 21 3.65 -0.38 19.03
C PHE A 21 5.13 -0.05 19.36
N ASP A 22 5.44 0.56 20.50
CA ASP A 22 6.80 1.00 20.84
C ASP A 22 7.82 -0.16 20.88
N ASP A 23 7.37 -1.34 21.30
CA ASP A 23 8.17 -2.57 21.37
C ASP A 23 8.45 -3.19 19.98
N LEU A 24 7.69 -2.78 18.96
CA LEU A 24 7.85 -3.25 17.57
C LEU A 24 8.84 -2.38 16.77
N PHE A 25 9.26 -1.25 17.33
CA PHE A 25 10.19 -0.32 16.69
C PHE A 25 11.57 -0.39 17.34
N ALA A 26 12.56 -0.80 16.54
CA ALA A 26 13.94 -1.03 16.94
C ALA A 26 14.74 0.27 17.16
N SER A 27 14.27 1.41 16.64
CA SER A 27 14.96 2.69 16.78
C SER A 27 14.05 3.83 17.23
N LEU A 28 14.68 4.82 17.89
CA LEU A 28 14.04 6.07 18.30
C LEU A 28 13.48 6.87 17.11
N ALA A 29 14.09 6.72 15.93
CA ALA A 29 13.61 7.32 14.68
C ALA A 29 12.34 6.64 14.17
N GLN A 30 12.23 5.31 14.25
CA GLN A 30 11.00 4.58 13.89
C GLN A 30 9.83 4.93 14.82
N ARG A 31 10.10 5.07 16.13
CA ARG A 31 9.10 5.53 17.10
C ARG A 31 8.66 6.97 16.82
N ARG A 32 9.58 7.87 16.47
CA ARG A 32 9.24 9.25 16.08
C ARG A 32 8.45 9.30 14.78
N GLY A 33 8.85 8.56 13.75
CA GLY A 33 8.12 8.48 12.47
C GLY A 33 6.72 7.86 12.60
N PHE A 34 6.53 6.91 13.52
CA PHE A 34 5.20 6.39 13.84
C PHE A 34 4.33 7.43 14.57
N ARG A 35 4.94 8.29 15.39
CA ARG A 35 4.23 9.25 16.24
C ARG A 35 4.00 10.61 15.56
N GLU A 36 4.88 11.03 14.65
CA GLU A 36 4.79 12.25 13.85
C GLU A 36 4.07 11.95 12.52
N TYR A 37 2.80 12.36 12.42
CA TYR A 37 1.95 11.97 11.29
C TYR A 37 1.98 12.94 10.11
N PHE A 38 2.25 14.23 10.34
CA PHE A 38 2.16 15.26 9.31
C PHE A 38 3.37 16.19 9.30
N THR A 39 3.69 16.67 8.11
CA THR A 39 4.68 17.71 7.86
C THR A 39 4.02 18.83 7.08
N ASP A 40 4.10 20.05 7.62
CA ASP A 40 3.80 21.28 6.89
C ASP A 40 5.09 21.84 6.29
N LEU A 41 5.07 22.11 4.99
CA LEU A 41 6.06 22.90 4.29
C LEU A 41 5.51 24.30 3.99
N THR A 42 6.33 25.31 4.21
CA THR A 42 6.13 26.64 3.60
C THR A 42 7.20 26.82 2.53
N LEU A 43 6.78 27.17 1.33
CA LEU A 43 7.59 27.24 0.12
C LEU A 43 7.50 28.64 -0.49
N THR A 44 8.61 29.13 -1.01
CA THR A 44 8.64 30.36 -1.83
C THR A 44 8.92 29.98 -3.28
N ASN A 45 8.21 30.60 -4.22
CA ASN A 45 8.50 30.43 -5.64
C ASN A 45 9.67 31.31 -6.04
N ASP A 46 10.74 30.72 -6.57
CA ASP A 46 11.95 31.46 -6.95
C ASP A 46 11.70 32.40 -8.15
N ALA A 47 10.72 32.09 -9.00
CA ALA A 47 10.27 32.98 -10.08
C ALA A 47 9.40 34.15 -9.58
N SER A 48 8.90 34.09 -8.33
CA SER A 48 8.19 35.19 -7.70
C SER A 48 8.51 35.28 -6.19
N PRO A 49 9.73 35.72 -5.81
CA PRO A 49 10.20 35.66 -4.42
C PRO A 49 9.41 36.56 -3.46
N ARG A 50 8.69 37.56 -3.99
CA ARG A 50 7.80 38.46 -3.24
C ARG A 50 6.34 38.01 -3.26
N GLY A 51 6.03 36.92 -3.96
CA GLY A 51 4.70 36.33 -4.01
C GLY A 51 4.29 35.70 -2.68
N PRO A 52 2.99 35.42 -2.49
CA PRO A 52 2.53 34.72 -1.30
C PRO A 52 3.17 33.32 -1.21
N PRO A 53 3.56 32.86 -0.01
CA PRO A 53 4.15 31.55 0.14
C PRO A 53 3.12 30.45 -0.13
N THR A 54 3.59 29.35 -0.70
CA THR A 54 2.79 28.13 -0.89
C THR A 54 2.93 27.25 0.35
N LYS A 55 1.80 26.77 0.87
CA LYS A 55 1.78 25.82 2.00
C LYS A 55 1.35 24.45 1.51
N ILE A 56 2.08 23.42 1.95
CA ILE A 56 1.75 22.03 1.65
C ILE A 56 1.76 21.25 2.96
N THR A 57 0.71 20.47 3.18
CA THR A 57 0.62 19.55 4.31
C THR A 57 0.53 18.14 3.74
N SER A 58 1.42 17.25 4.19
CA SER A 58 1.42 15.84 3.81
C SER A 58 1.78 14.95 4.99
N THR A 59 1.52 13.65 4.88
CA THR A 59 1.98 12.70 5.88
C THR A 59 3.50 12.67 5.93
N HIS A 60 4.10 12.48 7.11
CA HIS A 60 5.56 12.56 7.31
C HIS A 60 6.38 11.73 6.30
N HIS A 61 5.93 10.52 5.98
CA HIS A 61 6.58 9.60 5.05
C HIS A 61 6.16 9.77 3.58
N HIS A 62 5.53 10.88 3.23
CA HIS A 62 5.18 11.14 1.84
C HIS A 62 6.45 11.57 1.08
N PRO A 63 6.90 10.84 0.04
CA PRO A 63 8.14 11.17 -0.65
C PRO A 63 7.94 12.35 -1.61
N TYR A 64 8.89 13.29 -1.60
CA TYR A 64 9.01 14.39 -2.55
C TYR A 64 10.34 14.27 -3.29
N TRP A 65 10.36 14.65 -4.56
CA TRP A 65 11.61 14.80 -5.30
C TRP A 65 12.32 16.07 -4.85
N SER A 66 13.47 15.91 -4.18
CA SER A 66 14.36 17.02 -3.84
C SER A 66 15.29 17.27 -5.02
N GLU A 67 15.16 18.42 -5.66
CA GLU A 67 16.06 18.84 -6.73
C GLU A 67 17.48 19.06 -6.18
N THR A 68 17.59 19.54 -4.93
CA THR A 68 18.88 19.71 -4.25
C THR A 68 19.62 18.39 -4.07
N ARG A 69 18.90 17.32 -3.71
CA ARG A 69 19.50 16.00 -3.42
C ARG A 69 19.43 15.02 -4.59
N HIS A 70 18.76 15.38 -5.68
CA HIS A 70 18.48 14.53 -6.84
C HIS A 70 17.96 13.13 -6.46
N ARG A 71 17.06 13.07 -5.48
CA ARG A 71 16.44 11.83 -5.01
C ARG A 71 15.08 12.09 -4.38
N TRP A 72 14.30 11.03 -4.24
CA TRP A 72 13.11 11.02 -3.41
C TRP A 72 13.49 11.08 -1.93
N VAL A 73 12.83 11.94 -1.17
CA VAL A 73 13.05 12.18 0.25
C VAL A 73 11.68 12.28 0.92
N ASP A 74 11.51 11.60 2.05
CA ASP A 74 10.33 11.78 2.88
C ASP A 74 10.19 13.25 3.28
N VAL A 75 8.97 13.79 3.21
CA VAL A 75 8.74 15.22 3.46
C VAL A 75 9.24 15.66 4.84
N GLY A 76 9.18 14.78 5.84
CA GLY A 76 9.68 15.06 7.18
C GLY A 76 11.19 15.16 7.29
N ASP A 77 11.94 14.65 6.30
CA ASP A 77 13.40 14.65 6.23
C ASP A 77 13.97 15.76 5.32
N LEU A 78 13.10 16.50 4.63
CA LEU A 78 13.47 17.68 3.87
C LEU A 78 13.99 18.77 4.81
N GLN A 79 14.91 19.59 4.32
CA GLN A 79 15.52 20.66 5.09
C GLN A 79 15.15 22.02 4.52
N VAL A 80 15.12 23.03 5.39
CA VAL A 80 15.01 24.43 4.98
C VAL A 80 16.15 24.76 4.01
N GLY A 81 15.81 25.46 2.92
CA GLY A 81 16.71 25.82 1.83
C GLY A 81 16.75 24.81 0.68
N GLU A 82 16.20 23.61 0.83
CA GLU A 82 16.11 22.67 -0.29
C GLU A 82 15.12 23.14 -1.37
N HIS A 83 15.34 22.66 -2.58
CA HIS A 83 14.57 23.02 -3.76
C HIS A 83 13.69 21.85 -4.19
N LEU A 84 12.41 22.16 -4.40
CA LEU A 84 11.43 21.27 -5.03
C LEU A 84 11.12 21.80 -6.42
N ARG A 85 10.80 20.90 -7.36
CA ARG A 85 10.53 21.28 -8.76
C ARG A 85 9.03 21.26 -9.05
N GLN A 86 8.52 22.35 -9.64
CA GLN A 86 7.14 22.44 -10.15
C GLN A 86 7.00 21.75 -11.52
N PRO A 87 5.78 21.39 -11.96
CA PRO A 87 5.55 20.74 -13.25
C PRO A 87 6.02 21.55 -14.47
N ASP A 88 6.00 22.88 -14.39
CA ASP A 88 6.49 23.79 -15.42
C ASP A 88 8.02 23.97 -15.39
N GLY A 89 8.72 23.29 -14.47
CA GLY A 89 10.16 23.33 -14.30
C GLY A 89 10.68 24.42 -13.37
N THR A 90 9.83 25.29 -12.83
CA THR A 90 10.25 26.29 -11.83
C THR A 90 10.60 25.65 -10.49
N LEU A 91 11.45 26.32 -9.70
CA LEU A 91 11.89 25.85 -8.39
C LEU A 91 11.14 26.55 -7.25
N LEU A 92 10.86 25.76 -6.21
CA LEU A 92 10.32 26.20 -4.94
C LEU A 92 11.37 25.98 -3.85
N THR A 93 11.69 27.02 -3.10
CA THR A 93 12.60 26.93 -1.96
C THR A 93 11.84 26.68 -0.66
N ILE A 94 12.25 25.66 0.10
CA ILE A 94 11.71 25.35 1.43
C ILE A 94 12.11 26.42 2.44
N GLN A 95 11.13 27.11 3.01
CA GLN A 95 11.32 28.13 4.05
C GLN A 95 11.13 27.56 5.45
N THR A 96 10.16 26.66 5.61
CA THR A 96 9.88 26.03 6.90
C THR A 96 9.51 24.57 6.71
N VAL A 97 9.96 23.73 7.63
CA VAL A 97 9.51 22.35 7.80
C VAL A 97 8.98 22.24 9.22
N ARG A 98 7.72 21.83 9.37
CA ARG A 98 7.10 21.63 10.67
C ARG A 98 6.52 20.22 10.71
N ASN A 99 7.17 19.34 11.46
CA ASN A 99 6.65 18.01 11.76
C ASN A 99 5.77 18.09 13.01
N TYR A 100 4.59 17.49 12.97
CA TYR A 100 3.65 17.51 14.08
C TYR A 100 2.71 16.32 14.06
N GLN A 101 2.11 16.07 15.22
CA GLN A 101 1.12 15.03 15.42
C GLN A 101 -0.26 15.68 15.30
N TYR A 102 -1.10 15.19 14.40
CA TYR A 102 -2.45 15.71 14.25
C TYR A 102 -3.37 14.62 13.73
N THR A 103 -4.52 14.46 14.38
CA THR A 103 -5.54 13.51 13.97
C THR A 103 -6.48 14.19 12.99
N VAL A 104 -6.40 13.86 11.70
CA VAL A 104 -7.39 14.27 10.71
C VAL A 104 -8.00 13.06 10.05
N ILE A 105 -9.25 13.22 9.60
CA ILE A 105 -9.86 12.27 8.68
C ILE A 105 -9.08 12.37 7.37
N THR A 106 -8.24 11.37 7.11
CA THR A 106 -7.60 11.20 5.80
C THR A 106 -8.58 10.52 4.84
N HIS A 107 -8.45 10.82 3.55
CA HIS A 107 -9.24 10.18 2.51
C HIS A 107 -8.30 9.39 1.61
N ASN A 108 -8.53 8.08 1.47
CA ASN A 108 -7.80 7.28 0.49
C ASN A 108 -8.38 7.52 -0.90
N LEU A 109 -7.51 7.81 -1.88
CA LEU A 109 -7.89 7.97 -3.28
C LEU A 109 -7.29 6.80 -4.07
N THR A 110 -8.14 5.96 -4.65
CA THR A 110 -7.71 4.91 -5.59
C THR A 110 -7.89 5.44 -7.01
N VAL A 111 -6.78 5.62 -7.74
CA VAL A 111 -6.78 6.01 -9.17
C VAL A 111 -6.39 4.78 -9.98
N ASN A 112 -7.31 4.32 -10.83
CA ASN A 112 -7.29 2.97 -11.40
C ASN A 112 -6.28 2.75 -12.56
N GLN A 113 -5.60 3.80 -13.03
CA GLN A 113 -4.82 3.72 -14.30
C GLN A 113 -3.53 4.56 -14.35
N LEU A 114 -3.30 5.45 -13.38
CA LEU A 114 -2.07 6.24 -13.30
C LEU A 114 -1.27 5.74 -12.11
N HIS A 115 -0.12 5.12 -12.38
CA HIS A 115 0.85 4.71 -11.36
C HIS A 115 1.47 5.92 -10.66
N THR A 116 1.45 7.07 -11.35
CA THR A 116 1.83 8.36 -10.81
C THR A 116 0.78 9.41 -11.20
N TYR A 117 0.11 10.03 -10.24
CA TYR A 117 -0.95 11.02 -10.51
C TYR A 117 -0.82 12.25 -9.63
N TYR A 118 -1.40 13.37 -10.08
CA TYR A 118 -1.47 14.58 -9.28
C TYR A 118 -2.64 14.52 -8.29
N ALA A 119 -2.36 14.56 -7.00
CA ALA A 119 -3.34 14.83 -5.96
C ALA A 119 -3.40 16.34 -5.68
N LEU A 120 -4.61 16.89 -5.60
CA LEU A 120 -4.81 18.31 -5.26
C LEU A 120 -4.73 18.49 -3.74
N ALA A 121 -3.61 19.05 -3.28
CA ALA A 121 -3.49 19.62 -1.93
C ALA A 121 -3.97 21.08 -1.99
N GLY A 122 -5.27 21.31 -1.80
CA GLY A 122 -5.87 22.61 -2.08
C GLY A 122 -5.91 22.90 -3.58
N ALA A 123 -5.24 23.96 -4.03
CA ALA A 123 -5.13 24.32 -5.46
C ALA A 123 -3.84 23.82 -6.14
N THR A 124 -2.93 23.19 -5.39
CA THR A 124 -1.60 22.80 -5.89
C THR A 124 -1.60 21.30 -6.23
N PRO A 125 -1.34 20.93 -7.49
CA PRO A 125 -1.20 19.52 -7.88
C PRO A 125 0.17 18.97 -7.44
N VAL A 126 0.18 17.86 -6.70
CA VAL A 126 1.41 17.14 -6.26
C VAL A 126 1.39 15.70 -6.79
N LEU A 127 2.50 15.23 -7.35
CA LEU A 127 2.65 13.93 -8.01
C LEU A 127 2.88 12.79 -7.00
N VAL A 128 2.01 11.77 -6.95
CA VAL A 128 2.02 10.66 -5.96
C VAL A 128 2.00 9.27 -6.64
N HIS A 129 2.54 8.23 -5.98
CA HIS A 129 2.61 6.86 -6.52
C HIS A 129 1.57 5.90 -5.90
N ASN A 130 0.87 5.13 -6.72
CA ASN A 130 -0.01 4.05 -6.25
C ASN A 130 0.82 2.77 -6.09
N CYS A 131 0.95 2.23 -4.88
CA CYS A 131 1.65 0.97 -4.65
C CYS A 131 0.91 -0.13 -5.41
N ASN A 132 1.53 -0.65 -6.45
CA ASN A 132 0.91 -1.60 -7.36
C ASN A 132 1.38 -3.03 -7.04
N LEU A 133 0.77 -4.03 -7.68
CA LEU A 133 1.12 -5.43 -7.44
C LEU A 133 2.58 -5.75 -7.84
N SER A 134 3.15 -5.05 -8.82
CA SER A 134 4.53 -5.22 -9.23
C SER A 134 5.51 -4.73 -8.15
N ASP A 135 5.28 -3.55 -7.56
CA ASP A 135 6.15 -3.03 -6.49
C ASP A 135 6.16 -3.96 -5.27
N TYR A 136 4.97 -4.48 -4.91
CA TYR A 136 4.85 -5.47 -3.86
C TYR A 136 5.58 -6.77 -4.21
N ALA A 137 5.42 -7.28 -5.44
CA ALA A 137 6.12 -8.48 -5.90
C ALA A 137 7.64 -8.31 -5.90
N ASP A 138 8.16 -7.14 -6.27
CA ASP A 138 9.59 -6.83 -6.25
C ASP A 138 10.15 -6.82 -4.82
N SER A 139 9.38 -6.32 -3.85
CA SER A 139 9.78 -6.31 -2.43
C SER A 139 10.03 -7.71 -1.86
N LEU A 140 9.32 -8.72 -2.37
CA LEU A 140 9.43 -10.12 -1.92
C LEU A 140 10.69 -10.82 -2.44
N ARG A 141 11.36 -10.27 -3.45
CA ARG A 141 12.48 -10.94 -4.14
C ARG A 141 13.74 -11.04 -3.29
N ALA A 142 13.93 -10.11 -2.36
CA ALA A 142 15.07 -10.09 -1.45
C ALA A 142 15.06 -11.29 -0.49
N GLY A 143 13.88 -11.78 -0.11
CA GLY A 143 13.68 -12.93 0.77
C GLY A 143 13.36 -14.25 0.06
N PHE A 144 13.41 -14.29 -1.28
CA PHE A 144 12.95 -15.46 -2.04
C PHE A 144 13.89 -16.67 -1.91
N ASN A 145 13.34 -17.81 -1.48
CA ASN A 145 13.97 -19.12 -1.54
C ASN A 145 13.35 -19.98 -2.67
N LYS A 146 14.16 -20.76 -3.41
CA LYS A 146 13.64 -21.64 -4.48
C LYS A 146 12.79 -22.81 -3.97
N THR A 147 12.99 -23.27 -2.73
CA THR A 147 12.20 -24.38 -2.14
C THR A 147 10.88 -23.90 -1.54
N ASP A 148 10.92 -22.79 -0.80
CA ASP A 148 9.81 -22.36 0.07
C ASP A 148 9.41 -20.89 -0.14
N GLY A 149 10.00 -20.23 -1.15
CA GLY A 149 9.78 -18.81 -1.37
C GLY A 149 8.38 -18.51 -1.90
N PRO A 150 7.95 -17.24 -1.80
CA PRO A 150 6.71 -16.83 -2.42
C PRO A 150 6.85 -17.00 -3.94
N PHE A 151 6.11 -17.94 -4.52
CA PHE A 151 6.06 -18.17 -5.96
C PHE A 151 5.05 -17.25 -6.66
N PHE A 152 4.10 -16.71 -5.90
CA PHE A 152 3.05 -15.82 -6.39
C PHE A 152 2.82 -14.67 -5.42
N ALA A 153 2.44 -13.52 -5.95
CA ALA A 153 1.91 -12.39 -5.22
C ALA A 153 0.54 -12.04 -5.80
N ALA A 154 -0.39 -11.60 -4.95
CA ALA A 154 -1.74 -11.25 -5.32
C ALA A 154 -2.12 -9.88 -4.75
N LYS A 155 -2.98 -9.17 -5.48
CA LYS A 155 -3.65 -7.95 -5.06
C LYS A 155 -5.15 -8.18 -5.14
N TYR A 156 -5.83 -7.94 -4.02
CA TYR A 156 -7.28 -8.01 -3.93
C TYR A 156 -7.87 -6.63 -3.71
N THR A 157 -8.90 -6.28 -4.47
CA THR A 157 -9.71 -5.08 -4.21
C THR A 157 -11.07 -5.47 -3.65
N SER A 158 -11.37 -5.06 -2.42
CA SER A 158 -12.62 -5.38 -1.72
C SER A 158 -13.79 -4.47 -2.15
N PRO A 159 -15.06 -4.80 -1.80
CA PRO A 159 -16.23 -3.94 -2.02
C PRO A 159 -16.15 -2.54 -1.42
N SER A 160 -15.35 -2.33 -0.39
CA SER A 160 -15.16 -0.98 0.17
C SER A 160 -14.22 -0.12 -0.68
N GLY A 161 -13.42 -0.76 -1.55
CA GLY A 161 -12.36 -0.15 -2.35
C GLY A 161 -10.98 -0.26 -1.71
N ARG A 162 -10.85 -0.95 -0.58
CA ARG A 162 -9.55 -1.24 0.05
C ARG A 162 -8.80 -2.29 -0.75
N THR A 163 -7.47 -2.17 -0.72
CA THR A 163 -6.56 -3.09 -1.40
C THR A 163 -5.80 -3.92 -0.38
N TYR A 164 -5.69 -5.22 -0.63
CA TYR A 164 -4.99 -6.18 0.21
C TYR A 164 -3.96 -6.94 -0.63
N PHE A 165 -2.74 -7.04 -0.12
CA PHE A 165 -1.64 -7.73 -0.78
C PHE A 165 -1.30 -9.02 -0.04
N GLY A 166 -1.09 -10.09 -0.79
CA GLY A 166 -0.75 -11.40 -0.23
C GLY A 166 0.25 -12.10 -1.12
N HIS A 167 1.02 -13.02 -0.55
CA HIS A 167 1.91 -13.89 -1.32
C HIS A 167 1.67 -15.34 -0.97
N SER A 168 2.07 -16.25 -1.85
CA SER A 168 1.99 -17.68 -1.53
C SER A 168 2.91 -17.96 -0.35
N GLY A 169 2.40 -18.63 0.66
CA GLY A 169 3.03 -18.78 1.98
C GLY A 169 2.00 -19.14 3.03
N HIS A 170 2.44 -19.31 4.28
CA HIS A 170 1.56 -19.65 5.40
C HIS A 170 1.65 -18.61 6.54
N ASP A 171 1.95 -17.36 6.19
CA ASP A 171 2.17 -16.28 7.16
C ASP A 171 0.89 -15.93 7.93
N LEU A 172 -0.27 -16.21 7.34
CA LEU A 172 -1.58 -16.02 7.95
C LEU A 172 -2.37 -17.32 7.94
N THR A 173 -3.17 -17.52 8.99
CA THR A 173 -4.11 -18.64 9.10
C THR A 173 -5.54 -18.10 9.14
N PRO A 174 -6.48 -18.67 8.38
CA PRO A 174 -7.89 -18.31 8.49
C PRO A 174 -8.39 -18.47 9.93
N ALA A 175 -9.19 -17.52 10.41
CA ALA A 175 -9.78 -17.61 11.75
C ALA A 175 -10.72 -18.83 11.81
N PRO A 176 -10.61 -19.71 12.83
CA PRO A 176 -11.48 -20.88 12.94
C PRO A 176 -12.95 -20.49 12.93
N GLY A 177 -13.74 -21.08 12.03
CA GLY A 177 -15.17 -20.77 11.87
C GLY A 177 -15.46 -19.44 11.15
N GLY A 178 -14.43 -18.72 10.69
CA GLY A 178 -14.58 -17.60 9.77
C GLY A 178 -15.06 -18.04 8.40
N GLU A 179 -15.50 -17.09 7.58
CA GLU A 179 -15.94 -17.34 6.21
C GLU A 179 -14.77 -17.81 5.35
N VAL A 180 -13.56 -17.24 5.52
CA VAL A 180 -12.37 -17.74 4.78
C VAL A 180 -12.01 -19.18 5.18
N ASP A 181 -12.09 -19.53 6.47
CA ASP A 181 -11.86 -20.91 6.93
C ASP A 181 -12.91 -21.86 6.33
N SER A 182 -14.18 -21.45 6.35
CA SER A 182 -15.30 -22.21 5.78
C SER A 182 -15.10 -22.46 4.27
N LEU A 183 -14.68 -21.44 3.53
CA LEU A 183 -14.37 -21.56 2.10
C LEU A 183 -13.15 -22.43 1.83
N VAL A 184 -12.11 -22.35 2.65
CA VAL A 184 -10.95 -23.23 2.50
C VAL A 184 -11.39 -24.68 2.66
N ARG A 185 -12.18 -24.98 3.68
CA ARG A 185 -12.68 -26.34 3.93
C ARG A 185 -13.60 -26.82 2.81
N GLN A 186 -14.56 -26.00 2.39
CA GLN A 186 -15.53 -26.34 1.36
C GLN A 186 -14.88 -26.68 0.02
N PHE A 187 -13.82 -25.95 -0.36
CA PHE A 187 -13.17 -26.10 -1.66
C PHE A 187 -11.86 -26.91 -1.60
N THR A 188 -11.52 -27.48 -0.45
CA THR A 188 -10.47 -28.49 -0.36
C THR A 188 -11.05 -29.82 -0.87
N PRO A 189 -10.45 -30.46 -1.89
CA PRO A 189 -10.94 -31.75 -2.39
C PRO A 189 -10.98 -32.81 -1.29
N GLU A 190 -11.91 -33.76 -1.41
CA GLU A 190 -12.05 -34.85 -0.44
C GLU A 190 -10.73 -35.66 -0.34
N GLY A 191 -10.24 -35.87 0.88
CA GLY A 191 -8.92 -36.48 1.14
C GLY A 191 -7.72 -35.56 0.86
N GLY A 192 -7.95 -34.31 0.44
CA GLY A 192 -6.93 -33.30 0.17
C GLY A 192 -6.37 -32.64 1.43
N ARG A 193 -5.15 -32.09 1.33
CA ARG A 193 -4.57 -31.27 2.39
C ARG A 193 -5.24 -29.89 2.44
N TYR A 194 -5.44 -29.36 3.64
CA TYR A 194 -5.97 -28.02 3.88
C TYR A 194 -5.16 -26.97 3.11
N HIS A 195 -5.78 -26.33 2.13
CA HIS A 195 -5.11 -25.50 1.15
C HIS A 195 -5.43 -24.02 1.36
N ALA A 196 -4.68 -23.41 2.30
CA ALA A 196 -4.79 -22.00 2.64
C ALA A 196 -3.55 -21.17 2.27
N GLY A 197 -2.50 -21.79 1.72
CA GLY A 197 -1.21 -21.12 1.50
C GLY A 197 -1.10 -20.27 0.22
N CYS A 198 -2.22 -20.02 -0.46
CA CYS A 198 -2.21 -19.27 -1.72
C CYS A 198 -2.19 -17.77 -1.46
N ALA A 199 -1.58 -17.02 -2.37
CA ALA A 199 -1.49 -15.56 -2.30
C ALA A 199 -2.88 -14.90 -2.18
N GLU A 200 -3.85 -15.44 -2.91
CA GLU A 200 -5.24 -15.00 -2.89
C GLU A 200 -5.89 -15.26 -1.53
N THR A 201 -5.55 -16.40 -0.90
CA THR A 201 -6.07 -16.70 0.45
C THR A 201 -5.48 -15.74 1.47
N MET A 202 -4.19 -15.41 1.38
CA MET A 202 -3.57 -14.40 2.25
C MET A 202 -4.25 -13.03 2.12
N CYS A 203 -4.66 -12.61 0.92
CA CYS A 203 -5.45 -11.40 0.74
C CYS A 203 -6.81 -11.48 1.43
N LEU A 204 -7.53 -12.60 1.25
CA LEU A 204 -8.87 -12.77 1.82
C LEU A 204 -8.86 -12.83 3.35
N ILE A 205 -7.85 -13.45 3.97
CA ILE A 205 -7.70 -13.46 5.43
C ILE A 205 -7.58 -12.02 5.97
N GLN A 206 -6.76 -11.18 5.33
CA GLN A 206 -6.61 -9.78 5.74
C GLN A 206 -7.88 -8.97 5.52
N ALA A 207 -8.58 -9.19 4.40
CA ALA A 207 -9.83 -8.50 4.10
C ALA A 207 -10.93 -8.89 5.09
N GLU A 208 -11.07 -10.17 5.41
CA GLU A 208 -12.02 -10.63 6.43
C GLU A 208 -11.68 -10.08 7.81
N ALA A 209 -10.41 -10.10 8.21
CA ALA A 209 -10.01 -9.53 9.51
C ALA A 209 -10.30 -8.02 9.61
N ALA A 210 -10.18 -7.29 8.50
CA ALA A 210 -10.37 -5.84 8.48
C ALA A 210 -11.82 -5.39 8.24
N GLU A 211 -12.62 -6.19 7.54
CA GLU A 211 -13.93 -5.78 7.00
C GLU A 211 -15.04 -6.81 7.21
N GLY A 212 -14.74 -7.94 7.86
CA GLY A 212 -15.64 -9.07 8.05
C GLY A 212 -15.97 -9.80 6.74
N ALA A 213 -16.95 -10.70 6.80
CA ALA A 213 -17.36 -11.53 5.67
C ALA A 213 -17.87 -10.73 4.44
N ALA A 214 -18.30 -9.47 4.63
CA ALA A 214 -18.67 -8.59 3.54
C ALA A 214 -17.47 -8.11 2.73
N GLY A 215 -16.27 -8.08 3.34
CA GLY A 215 -15.02 -7.66 2.73
C GLY A 215 -14.47 -8.61 1.68
N ILE A 216 -14.97 -9.84 1.61
CA ILE A 216 -14.44 -10.93 0.76
C ILE A 216 -15.41 -11.36 -0.36
N ARG A 217 -16.37 -10.50 -0.71
CA ARG A 217 -17.39 -10.72 -1.75
C ARG A 217 -17.07 -9.80 -2.94
N GLY A 218 -17.05 -10.23 -4.21
CA GLY A 218 -16.48 -9.39 -5.30
C GLY A 218 -15.02 -8.98 -5.01
N ARG A 219 -14.32 -7.99 -5.59
CA ARG A 219 -14.49 -7.27 -6.85
C ARG A 219 -13.46 -7.71 -7.89
N SER A 220 -12.17 -7.70 -7.60
CA SER A 220 -11.17 -8.22 -8.54
C SER A 220 -9.90 -8.69 -7.83
N PHE A 221 -9.28 -9.70 -8.42
CA PHE A 221 -7.93 -10.17 -8.10
C PHE A 221 -7.00 -9.93 -9.28
N GLU A 222 -5.77 -9.52 -8.95
CA GLU A 222 -4.62 -9.61 -9.83
C GLU A 222 -3.60 -10.53 -9.17
N VAL A 223 -2.94 -11.39 -9.95
CA VAL A 223 -1.91 -12.30 -9.46
C VAL A 223 -0.72 -12.25 -10.39
N VAL A 224 0.48 -12.21 -9.83
CA VAL A 224 1.75 -12.23 -10.58
C VAL A 224 2.70 -13.28 -10.03
N LYS A 225 3.60 -13.76 -10.88
CA LYS A 225 4.66 -14.68 -10.45
C LYS A 225 5.76 -13.93 -9.72
N VAL A 226 6.26 -14.50 -8.63
CA VAL A 226 7.42 -14.02 -7.89
C VAL A 226 8.60 -14.95 -8.15
N ARG A 227 9.79 -14.37 -8.39
CA ARG A 227 11.01 -15.09 -8.71
C ARG A 227 12.20 -14.36 -8.08
N GLY A 228 13.13 -15.12 -7.52
CA GLY A 228 14.31 -14.56 -6.86
C GLY A 228 15.18 -13.73 -7.81
N LEU A 229 15.98 -12.81 -7.23
CA LEU A 229 16.85 -11.88 -7.97
C LEU A 229 17.83 -12.58 -8.93
N ASN A 230 18.30 -13.78 -8.58
CA ASN A 230 19.23 -14.59 -9.38
C ASN A 230 18.53 -15.47 -10.44
N SER A 231 17.24 -15.26 -10.69
CA SER A 231 16.54 -15.96 -11.76
C SER A 231 17.05 -15.45 -13.12
N PRO A 232 17.13 -16.29 -14.17
CA PRO A 232 17.63 -15.87 -15.47
C PRO A 232 16.91 -14.60 -15.96
N PRO A 233 17.60 -13.68 -16.67
CA PRO A 233 16.95 -12.55 -17.32
C PRO A 233 15.82 -13.06 -18.24
N GLY A 234 14.62 -12.48 -18.13
CA GLY A 234 13.41 -12.98 -18.80
C GLY A 234 12.64 -14.06 -18.01
N GLY A 235 13.13 -14.45 -16.82
CA GLY A 235 12.35 -15.20 -15.85
C GLY A 235 11.11 -14.41 -15.49
N ALA A 236 9.95 -15.03 -15.62
CA ALA A 236 8.60 -14.45 -15.58
C ALA A 236 8.19 -13.72 -14.28
N HIS A 237 9.10 -13.07 -13.54
CA HIS A 237 8.78 -12.21 -12.41
C HIS A 237 7.85 -11.08 -12.85
N GLY A 238 6.83 -10.78 -12.04
CA GLY A 238 5.86 -9.72 -12.33
C GLY A 238 4.91 -10.04 -13.48
N THR A 239 5.05 -11.18 -14.18
CA THR A 239 4.10 -11.56 -15.22
C THR A 239 2.79 -12.00 -14.59
N PRO A 240 1.63 -11.67 -15.20
CA PRO A 240 0.34 -12.17 -14.78
C PRO A 240 0.33 -13.69 -14.62
N ALA A 241 -0.41 -14.15 -13.61
CA ALA A 241 -0.68 -15.54 -13.34
C ALA A 241 -2.16 -15.71 -13.05
N SER A 242 -2.67 -16.91 -13.31
CA SER A 242 -4.04 -17.26 -12.96
C SER A 242 -4.05 -17.98 -11.61
N PRO A 243 -5.06 -17.73 -10.76
CA PRO A 243 -5.29 -18.53 -9.57
C PRO A 243 -5.36 -20.03 -9.91
N CYS A 244 -5.00 -20.92 -8.99
CA CYS A 244 -5.01 -22.34 -9.28
C CYS A 244 -6.44 -22.84 -9.61
N ALA A 245 -6.59 -23.59 -10.70
CA ALA A 245 -7.89 -24.00 -11.23
C ALA A 245 -8.65 -24.97 -10.30
N LEU A 246 -7.93 -25.71 -9.46
CA LEU A 246 -8.53 -26.76 -8.62
C LEU A 246 -9.14 -26.23 -7.32
N VAL A 247 -8.59 -25.16 -6.74
CA VAL A 247 -8.98 -24.72 -5.39
C VAL A 247 -9.30 -23.23 -5.35
N CYS A 248 -8.42 -22.39 -5.89
CA CYS A 248 -8.58 -20.94 -5.80
C CYS A 248 -9.66 -20.42 -6.76
N GLN A 249 -9.67 -20.84 -8.03
CA GLN A 249 -10.66 -20.35 -8.99
C GLN A 249 -12.11 -20.66 -8.57
N PRO A 250 -12.47 -21.91 -8.17
CA PRO A 250 -13.84 -22.21 -7.72
C PRO A 250 -14.24 -21.39 -6.49
N ARG A 251 -13.29 -21.17 -5.56
CA ARG A 251 -13.51 -20.36 -4.36
C ARG A 251 -13.79 -18.89 -4.70
N LEU A 252 -12.97 -18.30 -5.57
CA LEU A 252 -13.13 -16.91 -5.99
C LEU A 252 -14.43 -16.70 -6.77
N GLN A 253 -14.78 -17.64 -7.66
CA GLN A 253 -16.03 -17.63 -8.41
C GLN A 253 -17.25 -17.73 -7.48
N HIS A 254 -17.19 -18.58 -6.45
CA HIS A 254 -18.24 -18.69 -5.44
C HIS A 254 -18.49 -17.37 -4.70
N GLN A 255 -17.44 -16.57 -4.50
CA GLN A 255 -17.51 -15.26 -3.88
C GLN A 255 -17.86 -14.12 -4.87
N GLY A 256 -18.10 -14.44 -6.15
CA GLY A 256 -18.39 -13.47 -7.20
C GLY A 256 -17.20 -12.56 -7.55
N ILE A 257 -15.96 -13.02 -7.31
CA ILE A 257 -14.75 -12.25 -7.53
C ILE A 257 -14.20 -12.55 -8.93
N SER A 258 -14.01 -11.51 -9.74
CA SER A 258 -13.32 -11.66 -11.03
C SER A 258 -11.80 -11.72 -10.84
N PHE A 259 -11.12 -12.38 -11.75
CA PHE A 259 -9.66 -12.38 -11.81
C PHE A 259 -9.23 -12.32 -13.28
N GLU A 260 -8.20 -11.54 -13.57
CA GLU A 260 -7.60 -11.51 -14.90
C GLU A 260 -6.58 -12.65 -14.99
N GLY A 261 -6.81 -13.59 -15.91
CA GLY A 261 -5.91 -14.69 -16.19
C GLY A 261 -4.96 -14.36 -17.35
N GLY A 262 -3.70 -14.78 -17.21
CA GLY A 262 -2.72 -14.75 -18.32
C GLY A 262 -2.98 -15.86 -19.33
#